data_AF-A0A6J0JRC2-F1
#
_entry.id   AF-A0A6J0JRC2-F1
#
_cell.length_a   1.000
_cell.length_b   1.000
_cell.length_c   1.000
_cell.angle_alpha   90.00
_cell.angle_beta   90.00
_cell.angle_gamma   90.00
#
_symmetry.space_group_name_H-M   'P 1'
#
loop_
_entity.id
_entity.type
_entity.pdbx_description
1 polymer ?
#
loop_
_entity_poly.entity_id
_entity_poly.type
_entity_poly.pdbx_seq_one_letter_code
_entity_poly.pdbx_strand_id
1 'polypeptide(L)'
;MAQNLELSLLCTETINFGDDDMIFGREILNFQMDFPLESEEMIREMMEKEKQHFPSDDYIRRLRSGDMDFNARRRKALNWIIKACEEHQFGPLCICLSVNYFDRFLSVHDLPNGEAWTMQLLAVACLSLAAKLDETYVPMLLIDLQVGHPQFLFVAKSIQRMELLVVNRLKGRLRAITPYSYISYFLRQMSKSEQEPSNTLISRSLKVIASKIKGIDFLEFRPSEVAAAVALYVSGELYTVHFDSSSLSPLFSPLQRERVKRIGEMIESGGSGLCSQTPSGVLEVSTSCFSFKTHGSSSSHIDLS
;
A
#
# COMPACT_ATOMS: atom_id res chain seq x y z
N MET A 1 35.71 22.89 -7.73
CA MET A 1 36.05 21.46 -7.94
C MET A 1 34.86 20.55 -7.58
N ALA A 2 33.64 20.94 -7.96
CA ALA A 2 32.39 20.25 -7.61
C ALA A 2 31.40 20.30 -8.79
N GLN A 3 31.89 19.94 -9.99
CA GLN A 3 31.09 19.95 -11.22
C GLN A 3 31.32 18.70 -12.09
N ASN A 4 31.91 17.63 -11.54
CA ASN A 4 32.26 16.44 -12.31
C ASN A 4 31.93 15.10 -11.63
N LEU A 5 31.05 15.07 -10.60
CA LEU A 5 30.62 13.81 -9.98
C LEU A 5 29.20 13.34 -10.39
N GLU A 6 28.37 14.18 -11.02
CA GLU A 6 27.01 13.80 -11.43
C GLU A 6 26.94 12.84 -12.64
N LEU A 7 28.06 12.57 -13.31
CA LEU A 7 28.09 11.76 -14.54
C LEU A 7 28.67 10.35 -14.37
N SER A 8 29.10 9.93 -13.17
CA SER A 8 29.80 8.63 -13.00
C SER A 8 29.00 7.51 -12.32
N LEU A 9 27.79 7.76 -11.81
CA LEU A 9 27.03 6.77 -11.03
C LEU A 9 25.86 6.09 -11.77
N LEU A 10 25.66 6.41 -13.04
CA LEU A 10 24.88 5.57 -13.96
C LEU A 10 25.86 4.60 -14.64
N CYS A 11 26.28 3.55 -13.93
CA CYS A 11 27.12 2.51 -14.50
C CYS A 11 26.47 1.89 -15.76
N THR A 12 27.16 2.02 -16.89
CA THR A 12 27.38 1.00 -17.92
C THR A 12 26.19 0.22 -18.47
N GLU A 13 25.04 0.86 -18.68
CA GLU A 13 24.15 0.47 -19.77
C GLU A 13 23.75 1.75 -20.53
N THR A 14 24.52 2.09 -21.57
CA THR A 14 24.11 3.06 -22.59
C THR A 14 22.89 2.51 -23.32
N ILE A 15 21.71 2.76 -22.75
CA ILE A 15 20.47 2.76 -23.52
C ILE A 15 20.45 4.14 -24.19
N ASN A 16 20.71 4.18 -25.49
CA ASN A 16 20.58 5.38 -26.30
C ASN A 16 19.12 5.86 -26.23
N PHE A 17 18.91 7.02 -25.61
CA PHE A 17 17.60 7.69 -25.59
C PHE A 17 17.54 8.66 -26.76
N GLY A 18 16.71 8.34 -27.77
CA GLY A 18 16.23 9.31 -28.75
C GLY A 18 15.14 10.19 -28.13
N ASP A 19 15.02 11.42 -28.60
CA ASP A 19 14.17 12.49 -28.04
C ASP A 19 12.63 12.31 -28.23
N ASP A 20 12.12 11.09 -28.44
CA ASP A 20 10.72 10.88 -28.89
C ASP A 20 9.71 10.33 -27.85
N ASP A 21 10.06 10.16 -26.56
CA ASP A 21 9.16 9.51 -25.61
C ASP A 21 8.47 10.47 -24.61
N MET A 22 7.54 11.29 -25.11
CA MET A 22 6.49 11.92 -24.29
C MET A 22 5.12 11.22 -24.42
N ILE A 23 5.08 10.07 -25.11
CA ILE A 23 3.84 9.31 -25.39
C ILE A 23 3.68 8.08 -24.46
N PHE A 24 4.76 7.58 -23.87
CA PHE A 24 4.76 6.31 -23.11
C PHE A 24 3.92 6.35 -21.81
N GLY A 25 3.64 7.53 -21.26
CA GLY A 25 2.90 7.68 -19.99
C GLY A 25 1.39 7.47 -20.10
N ARG A 26 0.80 7.55 -21.30
CA ARG A 26 -0.67 7.55 -21.48
C ARG A 26 -1.25 6.17 -21.80
N GLU A 27 -0.46 5.27 -22.38
CA GLU A 27 -0.95 3.93 -22.78
C GLU A 27 -0.95 2.89 -21.64
N ILE A 28 -0.26 3.14 -20.52
CA ILE A 28 -0.19 2.20 -19.38
C ILE A 28 -1.41 2.31 -18.44
N LEU A 29 -2.21 3.37 -18.54
CA LEU A 29 -3.14 3.77 -17.46
C LEU A 29 -4.64 3.62 -17.78
N ASN A 30 -5.03 3.24 -18.99
CA ASN A 30 -6.45 3.13 -19.33
C ASN A 30 -7.01 1.74 -19.05
N PHE A 31 -7.53 1.51 -17.84
CA PHE A 31 -8.70 0.65 -17.59
C PHE A 31 -9.25 1.03 -16.22
N GLN A 32 -10.31 1.85 -16.23
CA GLN A 32 -11.11 2.21 -15.06
C GLN A 32 -12.02 1.00 -14.75
N MET A 33 -11.99 0.48 -13.52
CA MET A 33 -12.90 -0.58 -13.07
C MET A 33 -14.09 0.03 -12.36
N ASP A 34 -15.23 0.10 -13.05
CA ASP A 34 -16.52 -0.06 -12.39
C ASP A 34 -16.62 -1.53 -12.00
N PHE A 35 -16.57 -1.85 -10.70
CA PHE A 35 -16.63 -3.23 -10.21
C PHE A 35 -18.07 -3.74 -10.25
N PRO A 36 -18.41 -4.76 -11.07
CA PRO A 36 -19.55 -5.61 -10.79
C PRO A 36 -19.30 -6.36 -9.48
N LEU A 37 -20.38 -6.78 -8.79
CA LEU A 37 -20.32 -7.66 -7.61
C LEU A 37 -19.23 -8.73 -7.82
N GLU A 38 -18.18 -8.69 -7.00
CA GLU A 38 -17.00 -9.52 -7.17
C GLU A 38 -17.38 -11.00 -7.10
N SER A 39 -17.47 -11.68 -8.25
CA SER A 39 -17.83 -13.10 -8.28
C SER A 39 -16.72 -13.93 -7.65
N GLU A 40 -17.07 -15.12 -7.12
CA GLU A 40 -16.06 -16.02 -6.55
C GLU A 40 -14.98 -16.42 -7.57
N GLU A 41 -15.30 -16.47 -8.87
CA GLU A 41 -14.29 -16.71 -9.91
C GLU A 41 -13.28 -15.57 -10.01
N MET A 42 -13.75 -14.31 -9.96
CA MET A 42 -12.86 -13.15 -10.01
C MET A 42 -11.92 -13.14 -8.80
N ILE A 43 -12.44 -13.39 -7.60
CA ILE A 43 -11.63 -13.49 -6.38
C ILE A 43 -10.59 -14.60 -6.51
N ARG A 44 -10.96 -15.78 -7.04
CA ARG A 44 -10.03 -16.88 -7.27
C ARG A 44 -8.92 -16.51 -8.25
N GLU A 45 -9.27 -15.81 -9.33
CA GLU A 45 -8.28 -15.32 -10.30
C GLU A 45 -7.32 -14.31 -9.67
N MET A 46 -7.84 -13.39 -8.84
CA MET A 46 -7.02 -12.46 -8.07
C MET A 46 -6.06 -13.21 -7.12
N MET A 47 -6.55 -14.23 -6.41
CA MET A 47 -5.72 -15.03 -5.49
C MET A 47 -4.60 -15.81 -6.20
N GLU A 48 -4.80 -16.21 -7.45
CA GLU A 48 -3.74 -16.83 -8.24
C GLU A 48 -2.71 -15.80 -8.72
N LYS A 49 -3.16 -14.59 -9.09
CA LYS A 49 -2.30 -13.49 -9.53
C LYS A 49 -1.54 -12.81 -8.41
N GLU A 50 -2.04 -12.80 -7.17
CA GLU A 50 -1.44 -12.05 -6.06
C GLU A 50 0.00 -12.51 -5.74
N LYS A 51 0.32 -13.79 -6.03
CA LYS A 51 1.67 -14.37 -5.87
C LYS A 51 2.73 -13.62 -6.68
N GLN A 52 2.34 -12.96 -7.78
CA GLN A 52 3.26 -12.20 -8.64
C GLN A 52 3.64 -10.83 -8.06
N HIS A 53 2.98 -10.41 -6.99
CA HIS A 53 3.13 -9.11 -6.33
C HIS A 53 3.82 -9.22 -4.96
N PHE A 54 4.56 -10.31 -4.74
CA PHE A 54 5.34 -10.56 -3.53
C PHE A 54 6.76 -9.99 -3.62
N PRO A 55 7.28 -9.39 -2.53
CA PRO A 55 8.71 -9.25 -2.38
C PRO A 55 9.37 -10.63 -2.18
N SER A 56 10.65 -10.75 -2.53
CA SER A 56 11.41 -11.99 -2.37
C SER A 56 11.62 -12.37 -0.88
N ASP A 57 11.69 -13.67 -0.58
CA ASP A 57 11.98 -14.15 0.78
C ASP A 57 13.33 -13.65 1.28
N ASP A 58 14.29 -13.47 0.38
CA ASP A 58 15.61 -12.93 0.71
C ASP A 58 15.52 -11.50 1.26
N TYR A 59 14.69 -10.66 0.66
CA TYR A 59 14.41 -9.31 1.15
C TYR A 59 13.84 -9.31 2.56
N ILE A 60 12.87 -10.20 2.84
CA ILE A 60 12.27 -10.33 4.17
C ILE A 60 13.32 -10.80 5.18
N ARG A 61 14.20 -11.74 4.80
CA ARG A 61 15.33 -12.16 5.65
C ARG A 61 16.30 -11.01 5.90
N ARG A 62 16.68 -10.22 4.89
CA ARG A 62 17.54 -9.03 5.06
C ARG A 62 16.94 -8.05 6.06
N LEU A 63 15.63 -7.76 5.95
CA LEU A 63 14.92 -6.91 6.90
C LEU A 63 14.92 -7.44 8.34
N ARG A 64 14.86 -8.78 8.52
CA ARG A 64 14.88 -9.44 9.84
C ARG A 64 16.28 -9.67 10.40
N SER A 65 17.29 -9.73 9.54
CA SER A 65 18.67 -10.08 9.89
C SER A 65 19.39 -9.07 10.79
N GLY A 66 18.78 -7.91 11.04
CA GLY A 66 19.31 -6.92 11.97
C GLY A 66 20.24 -5.88 11.34
N ASP A 67 20.23 -5.73 10.01
CA ASP A 67 20.67 -4.46 9.41
C ASP A 67 19.66 -3.36 9.80
N MET A 68 19.85 -2.85 11.02
CA MET A 68 18.99 -1.87 11.66
C MET A 68 18.87 -0.61 10.81
N ASP A 69 19.94 -0.27 10.07
CA ASP A 69 20.01 0.90 9.22
C ASP A 69 19.15 0.72 7.96
N PHE A 70 19.19 -0.45 7.32
CA PHE A 70 18.30 -0.74 6.17
C PHE A 70 16.81 -0.68 6.53
N ASN A 71 16.38 -1.38 7.59
CA ASN A 71 14.97 -1.36 8.00
C ASN A 71 14.53 0.01 8.55
N ALA A 72 15.43 0.76 9.20
CA ALA A 72 15.14 2.14 9.61
C ALA A 72 14.94 3.06 8.40
N ARG A 73 15.81 2.98 7.38
CA ARG A 73 15.66 3.74 6.12
C ARG A 73 14.36 3.40 5.40
N ARG A 74 14.01 2.10 5.29
CA ARG A 74 12.71 1.67 4.76
C ARG A 74 11.57 2.35 5.51
N ARG A 75 11.52 2.21 6.83
CA ARG A 75 10.44 2.82 7.64
C ARG A 75 10.36 4.34 7.49
N LYS A 76 11.51 5.03 7.39
CA LYS A 76 11.55 6.48 7.13
C LYS A 76 10.94 6.83 5.77
N ALA A 77 11.28 6.09 4.72
CA ALA A 77 10.70 6.27 3.39
C ALA A 77 9.19 6.00 3.37
N LEU A 78 8.73 4.93 4.03
CA LEU A 78 7.29 4.61 4.11
C LEU A 78 6.51 5.64 4.94
N ASN A 79 7.09 6.17 6.02
CA ASN A 79 6.49 7.29 6.77
C ASN A 79 6.31 8.52 5.88
N TRP A 80 7.30 8.81 5.02
CA TRP A 80 7.19 9.91 4.07
C TRP A 80 6.07 9.68 3.05
N ILE A 81 5.95 8.47 2.48
CA ILE A 81 4.85 8.12 1.55
C ILE A 81 3.49 8.39 2.20
N ILE A 82 3.28 7.88 3.42
CA ILE A 82 2.01 8.04 4.14
C ILE A 82 1.70 9.53 4.36
N LYS A 83 2.69 10.31 4.83
CA LYS A 83 2.54 11.75 5.03
C LYS A 83 2.21 12.48 3.72
N ALA A 84 2.86 12.12 2.62
CA ALA A 84 2.58 12.68 1.31
C ALA A 84 1.15 12.38 0.84
N CYS A 85 0.68 11.15 1.03
CA CYS A 85 -0.71 10.80 0.77
C CYS A 85 -1.69 11.61 1.64
N GLU A 86 -1.37 11.85 2.92
CA GLU A 86 -2.20 12.69 3.81
C GLU A 86 -2.30 14.14 3.31
N GLU A 87 -1.17 14.72 2.91
CA GLU A 87 -1.10 16.10 2.40
C GLU A 87 -1.82 16.29 1.06
N HIS A 88 -1.85 15.26 0.20
CA HIS A 88 -2.58 15.28 -1.07
C HIS A 88 -3.98 14.65 -1.00
N GLN A 89 -4.39 14.15 0.17
CA GLN A 89 -5.65 13.41 0.38
C GLN A 89 -5.80 12.20 -0.55
N PHE A 90 -4.70 11.52 -0.87
CA PHE A 90 -4.71 10.27 -1.60
C PHE A 90 -5.33 9.14 -0.77
N GLY A 91 -5.96 8.22 -1.48
CA GLY A 91 -6.67 7.10 -0.93
C GLY A 91 -5.77 5.98 -0.36
N PRO A 92 -6.38 5.03 0.35
CA PRO A 92 -5.68 3.92 0.97
C PRO A 92 -5.06 2.95 -0.05
N LEU A 93 -5.65 2.82 -1.25
CA LEU A 93 -5.14 1.96 -2.30
C LEU A 93 -3.84 2.51 -2.90
N CYS A 94 -3.78 3.80 -3.20
CA CYS A 94 -2.54 4.51 -3.57
C CYS A 94 -1.39 4.26 -2.57
N ILE A 95 -1.66 4.33 -1.26
CA ILE A 95 -0.65 3.99 -0.24
C ILE A 95 -0.21 2.53 -0.36
N CYS A 96 -1.16 1.58 -0.44
CA CYS A 96 -0.85 0.15 -0.54
C CYS A 96 -0.03 -0.19 -1.79
N LEU A 97 -0.36 0.41 -2.93
CA LEU A 97 0.37 0.29 -4.19
C LEU A 97 1.78 0.86 -4.07
N SER A 98 1.92 2.06 -3.52
CA SER A 98 3.22 2.72 -3.31
C SER A 98 4.17 1.85 -2.48
N VAL A 99 3.68 1.31 -1.36
CA VAL A 99 4.46 0.42 -0.49
C VAL A 99 4.79 -0.89 -1.20
N ASN A 100 3.83 -1.47 -1.93
CA ASN A 100 4.06 -2.71 -2.70
C ASN A 100 5.17 -2.52 -3.74
N TYR A 101 5.16 -1.41 -4.49
CA TYR A 101 6.19 -1.13 -5.48
C TYR A 101 7.56 -0.96 -4.82
N PHE A 102 7.60 -0.22 -3.71
CA PHE A 102 8.82 0.06 -2.96
C PHE A 102 9.48 -1.25 -2.48
N ASP A 103 8.72 -2.12 -1.82
CA ASP A 103 9.23 -3.37 -1.28
C ASP A 103 9.64 -4.36 -2.38
N ARG A 104 8.81 -4.50 -3.42
CA ARG A 104 9.15 -5.39 -4.55
C ARG A 104 10.39 -4.91 -5.29
N PHE A 105 10.55 -3.60 -5.47
CA PHE A 105 11.72 -3.03 -6.11
C PHE A 105 13.00 -3.36 -5.31
N LEU A 106 13.02 -3.06 -4.02
CA LEU A 106 14.16 -3.37 -3.14
C LEU A 106 14.44 -4.87 -3.01
N SER A 107 13.43 -5.70 -3.32
CA SER A 107 13.58 -7.16 -3.29
C SER A 107 14.34 -7.74 -4.48
N VAL A 108 14.45 -6.99 -5.58
CA VAL A 108 15.11 -7.41 -6.84
C VAL A 108 16.19 -6.44 -7.31
N HIS A 109 16.35 -5.30 -6.64
CA HIS A 109 17.30 -4.27 -7.00
C HIS A 109 17.96 -3.70 -5.75
N ASP A 110 19.29 -3.76 -5.72
CA ASP A 110 20.08 -3.12 -4.67
C ASP A 110 20.37 -1.68 -5.06
N LEU A 111 19.98 -0.76 -4.18
CA LEU A 111 20.33 0.64 -4.31
C LEU A 111 21.79 0.87 -3.90
N PRO A 112 22.47 1.90 -4.44
CA PRO A 112 23.79 2.30 -3.97
C PRO A 112 23.81 2.46 -2.44
N ASN A 113 24.69 1.68 -1.80
CA ASN A 113 24.78 1.61 -0.35
C ASN A 113 25.17 2.97 0.27
N GLY A 114 24.52 3.34 1.38
CA GLY A 114 24.89 4.50 2.19
C GLY A 114 24.21 5.82 1.80
N GLU A 115 23.47 5.86 0.69
CA GLU A 115 22.87 7.09 0.20
C GLU A 115 21.39 7.20 0.55
N ALA A 116 21.06 7.86 1.66
CA ALA A 116 19.68 8.06 2.12
C ALA A 116 18.76 8.73 1.08
N TRP A 117 19.34 9.49 0.14
CA TRP A 117 18.59 10.14 -0.93
C TRP A 117 18.01 9.13 -1.94
N THR A 118 18.65 7.99 -2.16
CA THR A 118 18.17 6.97 -3.12
C THR A 118 16.85 6.34 -2.66
N MET A 119 16.74 6.03 -1.36
CA MET A 119 15.51 5.54 -0.73
C MET A 119 14.38 6.56 -0.83
N GLN A 120 14.69 7.85 -0.62
CA GLN A 120 13.72 8.92 -0.76
C GLN A 120 13.27 9.08 -2.21
N LEU A 121 14.19 9.05 -3.18
CA LEU A 121 13.85 9.14 -4.61
C LEU A 121 12.99 7.95 -5.05
N LEU A 122 13.30 6.74 -4.59
CA LEU A 122 12.48 5.56 -4.82
C LEU A 122 11.07 5.75 -4.24
N ALA A 123 10.95 6.25 -3.02
CA ALA A 123 9.65 6.52 -2.39
C ALA A 123 8.80 7.52 -3.20
N VAL A 124 9.41 8.63 -3.64
CA VAL A 124 8.75 9.63 -4.49
C VAL A 124 8.29 9.01 -5.81
N ALA A 125 9.12 8.20 -6.46
CA ALA A 125 8.79 7.55 -7.72
C ALA A 125 7.67 6.49 -7.55
N CYS A 126 7.72 5.67 -6.50
CA CYS A 126 6.68 4.68 -6.20
C CYS A 126 5.34 5.36 -5.93
N LEU A 127 5.33 6.45 -5.16
CA LEU A 127 4.13 7.24 -4.90
C LEU A 127 3.59 7.87 -6.17
N SER A 128 4.45 8.46 -7.00
CA SER A 128 4.06 9.05 -8.27
C SER A 128 3.40 8.01 -9.21
N LEU A 129 3.99 6.82 -9.33
CA LEU A 129 3.41 5.72 -10.11
C LEU A 129 2.05 5.26 -9.56
N ALA A 130 1.91 5.15 -8.24
CA ALA A 130 0.66 4.74 -7.61
C ALA A 130 -0.43 5.80 -7.79
N ALA A 131 -0.10 7.08 -7.59
CA ALA A 131 -1.02 8.18 -7.78
C ALA A 131 -1.51 8.26 -9.24
N LYS A 132 -0.61 8.12 -10.23
CA LYS A 132 -0.98 8.06 -11.65
C LYS A 132 -1.92 6.89 -12.00
N LEU A 133 -1.89 5.81 -11.22
CA LEU A 133 -2.70 4.62 -11.47
C LEU A 133 -4.07 4.67 -10.79
N ASP A 134 -4.14 5.25 -9.59
CA ASP A 134 -5.30 5.12 -8.71
C ASP A 134 -6.05 6.44 -8.47
N GLU A 135 -5.37 7.58 -8.56
CA GLU A 135 -5.93 8.87 -8.16
C GLU A 135 -6.46 9.67 -9.36
N THR A 136 -7.67 10.22 -9.21
CA THR A 136 -8.30 11.07 -10.23
C THR A 136 -7.54 12.38 -10.45
N TYR A 137 -6.94 12.91 -9.39
CA TYR A 137 -6.22 14.18 -9.40
C TYR A 137 -4.80 13.98 -8.89
N VAL A 138 -3.87 13.85 -9.83
CA VAL A 138 -2.44 13.84 -9.52
C VAL A 138 -1.89 15.25 -9.73
N PRO A 139 -1.11 15.81 -8.80
CA PRO A 139 -0.43 17.08 -9.01
C PRO A 139 0.31 17.06 -10.36
N MET A 140 0.05 18.07 -11.20
CA MET A 140 0.60 18.12 -12.56
C MET A 140 2.13 18.18 -12.57
N LEU A 141 2.74 18.72 -11.50
CA LEU A 141 4.18 18.78 -11.35
C LEU A 141 4.64 17.77 -10.29
N LEU A 142 5.55 16.87 -10.67
CA LEU A 142 6.18 15.90 -9.76
C LEU A 142 6.94 16.55 -8.59
N ILE A 143 7.28 17.83 -8.71
CA ILE A 143 7.87 18.62 -7.63
C ILE A 143 6.89 18.84 -6.48
N ASP A 144 5.59 18.99 -6.79
CA ASP A 144 4.55 19.27 -5.81
C ASP A 144 4.25 18.05 -4.93
N LEU A 145 4.65 16.85 -5.38
CA LEU A 145 4.56 15.61 -4.61
C LEU A 145 5.56 15.55 -3.44
N GLN A 146 6.59 16.41 -3.44
CA GLN A 146 7.70 16.38 -2.48
C GLN A 146 7.41 17.23 -1.25
N VAL A 147 6.52 16.72 -0.40
CA VAL A 147 6.00 17.45 0.75
C VAL A 147 6.85 17.39 2.02
N GLY A 148 6.47 18.22 3.01
CA GLY A 148 6.87 18.04 4.40
C GLY A 148 8.33 18.37 4.72
N HIS A 149 8.86 19.45 4.13
CA HIS A 149 10.28 19.85 4.21
C HIS A 149 11.21 18.69 3.88
N PRO A 150 11.18 18.20 2.63
CA PRO A 150 11.92 17.03 2.26
C PRO A 150 13.43 17.28 2.43
N GLN A 151 14.14 16.30 2.98
CA GLN A 151 15.60 16.38 3.16
C GLN A 151 16.33 16.52 1.82
N PHE A 152 15.73 16.02 0.75
CA PHE A 152 16.23 16.05 -0.61
C PHE A 152 15.12 16.54 -1.54
N LEU A 153 15.46 17.43 -2.46
CA LEU A 153 14.56 17.87 -3.52
C LEU A 153 15.06 17.33 -4.85
N PHE A 154 14.20 16.60 -5.54
CA PHE A 154 14.50 15.98 -6.83
C PHE A 154 13.82 16.74 -7.96
N VAL A 155 14.56 16.98 -9.03
CA VAL A 155 14.00 17.50 -10.27
C VAL A 155 13.14 16.42 -10.95
N ALA A 156 12.12 16.84 -11.71
CA ALA A 156 11.18 15.93 -12.38
C ALA A 156 11.87 14.84 -13.21
N LYS A 157 12.96 15.17 -13.91
CA LYS A 157 13.73 14.22 -14.73
C LYS A 157 14.33 13.07 -13.91
N SER A 158 14.78 13.34 -12.67
CA SER A 158 15.31 12.30 -11.79
C SER A 158 14.21 11.37 -11.29
N ILE A 159 13.04 11.92 -10.99
CA ILE A 159 11.86 11.14 -10.59
C ILE A 159 11.42 10.24 -11.75
N GLN A 160 11.26 10.79 -12.96
CA GLN A 160 10.86 10.02 -14.15
C GLN A 160 11.82 8.88 -14.48
N ARG A 161 13.13 9.09 -14.33
CA ARG A 161 14.13 8.03 -14.52
C ARG A 161 13.96 6.91 -13.48
N MET A 162 13.71 7.26 -12.23
CA MET A 162 13.42 6.28 -11.18
C MET A 162 12.09 5.56 -11.42
N GLU A 163 11.04 6.26 -11.87
CA GLU A 163 9.77 5.64 -12.26
C GLU A 163 9.96 4.58 -13.33
N LEU A 164 10.70 4.92 -14.40
CA LEU A 164 11.01 3.98 -15.48
C LEU A 164 11.79 2.77 -14.96
N LEU A 165 12.78 3.00 -14.09
CA LEU A 165 13.53 1.92 -13.46
C LEU A 165 12.63 1.00 -12.62
N VAL A 166 11.71 1.56 -11.84
CA VAL A 166 10.73 0.80 -11.05
C VAL A 166 9.83 -0.03 -11.98
N VAL A 167 9.23 0.59 -13.01
CA VAL A 167 8.38 -0.09 -13.99
C VAL A 167 9.11 -1.27 -14.62
N ASN A 168 10.35 -1.06 -15.06
CA ASN A 168 11.17 -2.08 -15.70
C ASN A 168 11.51 -3.24 -14.75
N ARG A 169 11.93 -2.94 -13.52
CA ARG A 169 12.25 -3.98 -12.51
C ARG A 169 11.01 -4.75 -12.06
N LEU A 170 9.84 -4.10 -12.05
CA LEU A 170 8.55 -4.74 -11.75
C LEU A 170 7.88 -5.37 -12.98
N LYS A 171 8.51 -5.32 -14.16
CA LYS A 171 8.01 -5.87 -15.43
C LYS A 171 6.63 -5.32 -15.81
N GLY A 172 6.39 -4.04 -15.55
CA GLY A 172 5.11 -3.37 -15.81
C GLY A 172 3.94 -3.82 -14.92
N ARG A 173 4.17 -4.70 -13.92
CA ARG A 173 3.11 -5.21 -13.03
C ARG A 173 2.82 -4.23 -11.90
N LEU A 174 2.25 -3.08 -12.27
CA LEU A 174 1.87 -2.01 -11.35
C LEU A 174 0.48 -2.22 -10.75
N ARG A 175 -0.44 -2.91 -11.40
CA ARG A 175 -1.75 -3.26 -10.80
C ARG A 175 -1.63 -4.37 -9.77
N ALA A 176 -0.92 -4.09 -8.69
CA ALA A 176 -0.71 -5.02 -7.61
C ALA A 176 -2.02 -5.26 -6.87
N ILE A 177 -2.31 -6.53 -6.59
CA ILE A 177 -3.44 -6.93 -5.77
C ILE A 177 -3.01 -6.71 -4.32
N THR A 178 -3.75 -5.89 -3.58
CA THR A 178 -3.43 -5.50 -2.21
C THR A 178 -4.52 -5.98 -1.25
N PRO A 179 -4.28 -6.02 0.08
CA PRO A 179 -5.33 -6.42 1.02
C PRO A 179 -6.61 -5.61 0.85
N TYR A 180 -6.49 -4.32 0.48
CA TYR A 180 -7.61 -3.44 0.16
C TYR A 180 -8.59 -4.07 -0.84
N SER A 181 -8.06 -4.72 -1.89
CA SER A 181 -8.83 -5.32 -2.99
C SER A 181 -9.77 -6.44 -2.56
N TYR A 182 -9.61 -7.00 -1.36
CA TYR A 182 -10.45 -8.11 -0.87
C TYR A 182 -11.31 -7.75 0.35
N ILE A 183 -11.14 -6.56 0.94
CA ILE A 183 -11.82 -6.21 2.20
C ILE A 183 -13.35 -6.26 2.03
N SER A 184 -13.88 -5.67 0.97
CA SER A 184 -15.33 -5.66 0.72
C SER A 184 -15.88 -7.07 0.54
N TYR A 185 -15.20 -7.91 -0.25
CA TYR A 185 -15.57 -9.32 -0.40
C TYR A 185 -15.62 -10.07 0.93
N PHE A 186 -14.54 -10.04 1.71
CA PHE A 186 -14.49 -10.79 2.97
C PHE A 186 -15.49 -10.25 4.00
N LEU A 187 -15.71 -8.94 4.08
CA LEU A 187 -16.72 -8.39 4.99
C LEU A 187 -18.15 -8.83 4.62
N ARG A 188 -18.51 -8.91 3.33
CA ARG A 188 -19.81 -9.47 2.87
C ARG A 188 -19.95 -10.93 3.24
N GLN A 189 -18.88 -11.69 3.08
CA GLN A 189 -18.85 -13.10 3.46
C GLN A 189 -19.08 -13.30 4.97
N MET A 190 -18.45 -12.49 5.82
CA MET A 190 -18.64 -12.58 7.28
C MET A 190 -20.04 -12.16 7.71
N SER A 191 -20.63 -11.14 7.06
CA SER A 191 -21.99 -10.69 7.38
C SER A 191 -23.09 -11.61 6.81
N LYS A 192 -22.72 -12.57 5.95
CA LYS A 192 -23.65 -13.43 5.19
C LYS A 192 -24.72 -12.61 4.46
N SER A 193 -24.34 -11.43 3.99
CA SER A 193 -25.21 -10.47 3.34
C SER A 193 -24.66 -10.11 1.97
N GLU A 194 -25.54 -10.02 0.98
CA GLU A 194 -25.23 -9.49 -0.34
C GLU A 194 -25.14 -7.95 -0.34
N GLN A 195 -25.52 -7.30 0.76
CA GLN A 195 -25.43 -5.85 0.90
C GLN A 195 -23.98 -5.39 1.09
N GLU A 196 -23.68 -4.19 0.59
CA GLU A 196 -22.37 -3.58 0.78
C GLU A 196 -22.02 -3.43 2.28
N PRO A 197 -20.78 -3.78 2.68
CA PRO A 197 -20.36 -3.62 4.06
C PRO A 197 -20.46 -2.16 4.51
N SER A 198 -20.77 -1.95 5.79
CA SER A 198 -20.83 -0.58 6.32
C SER A 198 -19.47 0.12 6.18
N ASN A 199 -19.49 1.40 5.82
CA ASN A 199 -18.29 2.24 5.73
C ASN A 199 -17.46 2.22 7.03
N THR A 200 -18.11 2.01 8.18
CA THR A 200 -17.44 1.86 9.48
C THR A 200 -16.56 0.60 9.54
N LEU A 201 -17.02 -0.54 9.03
CA LEU A 201 -16.23 -1.78 8.98
C LEU A 201 -15.08 -1.68 7.98
N ILE A 202 -15.34 -1.09 6.81
CA ILE A 202 -14.29 -0.86 5.81
C ILE A 202 -13.22 0.07 6.40
N SER A 203 -13.61 1.24 6.92
CA SER A 203 -12.72 2.20 7.58
C SER A 203 -11.89 1.56 8.70
N ARG A 204 -12.52 0.74 9.57
CA ARG A 204 -11.79 0.04 10.64
C ARG A 204 -10.78 -0.97 10.09
N SER A 205 -11.15 -1.72 9.04
CA SER A 205 -10.25 -2.67 8.37
C SER A 205 -9.03 -1.97 7.78
N LEU A 206 -9.25 -0.84 7.12
CA LEU A 206 -8.22 0.00 6.53
C LEU A 206 -7.24 0.54 7.58
N LYS A 207 -7.75 0.98 8.74
CA LYS A 207 -6.91 1.42 9.86
C LYS A 207 -6.03 0.29 10.40
N VAL A 208 -6.54 -0.95 10.48
CA VAL A 208 -5.74 -2.11 10.90
C VAL A 208 -4.62 -2.36 9.89
N ILE A 209 -4.93 -2.40 8.59
CA ILE A 209 -3.91 -2.57 7.53
C ILE A 209 -2.84 -1.46 7.63
N ALA A 210 -3.28 -0.20 7.74
CA ALA A 210 -2.41 0.96 7.84
C ALA A 210 -1.46 0.89 9.05
N SER A 211 -1.95 0.42 10.20
CA SER A 211 -1.15 0.30 11.42
C SER A 211 0.03 -0.68 11.25
N LYS A 212 -0.10 -1.65 10.33
CA LYS A 212 0.89 -2.70 10.10
C LYS A 212 1.71 -2.51 8.82
N ILE A 213 1.33 -1.58 7.94
CA ILE A 213 1.93 -1.40 6.61
C ILE A 213 3.44 -1.09 6.64
N LYS A 214 3.91 -0.45 7.72
CA LYS A 214 5.33 -0.13 7.95
C LYS A 214 6.12 -1.27 8.57
N GLY A 215 5.43 -2.27 9.10
CA GLY A 215 6.04 -3.47 9.69
C GLY A 215 6.65 -4.38 8.64
N ILE A 216 7.33 -5.42 9.12
CA ILE A 216 7.83 -6.53 8.30
C ILE A 216 6.88 -7.72 8.39
N ASP A 217 6.17 -7.83 9.51
CA ASP A 217 5.21 -8.85 9.88
C ASP A 217 4.28 -9.30 8.76
N PHE A 218 3.68 -8.35 8.02
CA PHE A 218 2.70 -8.67 6.99
C PHE A 218 3.31 -9.01 5.62
N LEU A 219 4.62 -8.78 5.43
CA LEU A 219 5.28 -9.00 4.13
C LEU A 219 5.35 -10.48 3.72
N GLU A 220 5.28 -11.40 4.69
CA GLU A 220 5.29 -12.84 4.40
C GLU A 220 3.89 -13.40 4.07
N PHE A 221 2.83 -12.60 4.19
CA PHE A 221 1.44 -13.05 4.04
C PHE A 221 0.78 -12.53 2.78
N ARG A 222 -0.05 -13.39 2.16
CA ARG A 222 -0.84 -13.06 0.97
C ARG A 222 -1.80 -11.90 1.23
N PRO A 223 -2.00 -10.98 0.27
CA PRO A 223 -3.02 -9.96 0.37
C PRO A 223 -4.40 -10.53 0.75
N SER A 224 -4.79 -11.67 0.17
CA SER A 224 -6.01 -12.40 0.54
C SER A 224 -6.02 -12.88 2.00
N GLU A 225 -4.92 -13.45 2.49
CA GLU A 225 -4.76 -13.91 3.88
C GLU A 225 -4.88 -12.73 4.87
N VAL A 226 -4.20 -11.62 4.58
CA VAL A 226 -4.23 -10.41 5.41
C VAL A 226 -5.64 -9.83 5.43
N ALA A 227 -6.29 -9.69 4.27
CA ALA A 227 -7.64 -9.14 4.18
C ALA A 227 -8.67 -9.99 4.92
N ALA A 228 -8.60 -11.32 4.79
CA ALA A 228 -9.48 -12.24 5.50
C ALA A 228 -9.30 -12.13 7.02
N ALA A 229 -8.06 -12.10 7.51
CA ALA A 229 -7.76 -11.96 8.93
C ALA A 229 -8.26 -10.62 9.51
N VAL A 230 -8.07 -9.54 8.76
CA VAL A 230 -8.54 -8.20 9.15
C VAL A 230 -10.07 -8.16 9.17
N ALA A 231 -10.74 -8.72 8.16
CA ALA A 231 -12.20 -8.79 8.13
C ALA A 231 -12.78 -9.60 9.29
N LEU A 232 -12.16 -10.74 9.64
CA LEU A 232 -12.53 -11.55 10.81
C LEU A 232 -12.37 -10.76 12.11
N TYR A 233 -11.20 -10.13 12.30
CA TYR A 233 -10.89 -9.33 13.47
C TYR A 233 -11.90 -8.20 13.66
N VAL A 234 -12.17 -7.46 12.58
CA VAL A 234 -13.10 -6.34 12.59
C VAL A 234 -14.53 -6.81 12.83
N SER A 235 -14.99 -7.88 12.18
CA SER A 235 -16.35 -8.40 12.40
C SER A 235 -16.58 -9.00 13.80
N GLY A 236 -15.53 -9.20 14.60
CA GLY A 236 -15.62 -9.84 15.91
C GLY A 236 -15.67 -11.38 15.85
N GLU A 237 -15.47 -11.94 14.65
CA GLU A 237 -15.55 -13.37 14.35
C GLU A 237 -14.20 -14.10 14.50
N LEU A 238 -13.15 -13.40 14.93
CA LEU A 238 -11.81 -13.99 15.05
C LEU A 238 -11.73 -15.07 16.15
N TYR A 239 -12.59 -15.00 17.16
CA TYR A 239 -12.59 -15.89 18.35
C TYR A 239 -13.96 -16.46 18.72
N THR A 240 -14.99 -16.25 17.89
CA THR A 240 -16.26 -16.95 18.08
C THR A 240 -15.98 -18.46 17.99
N VAL A 241 -16.35 -19.14 19.06
CA VAL A 241 -16.01 -20.54 19.37
C VAL A 241 -16.43 -21.41 18.19
N HIS A 242 -15.43 -22.06 17.58
CA HIS A 242 -15.42 -22.67 16.25
C HIS A 242 -15.00 -21.70 15.13
N PHE A 243 -13.69 -21.70 14.84
CA PHE A 243 -13.15 -21.48 13.49
C PHE A 243 -13.65 -22.63 12.61
N ASP A 244 -14.96 -22.75 12.45
CA ASP A 244 -15.54 -23.77 11.62
C ASP A 244 -15.14 -23.45 10.19
N SER A 245 -14.73 -24.49 9.49
CA SER A 245 -14.35 -24.52 8.09
C SER A 245 -15.36 -23.91 7.11
N SER A 246 -16.50 -23.42 7.60
CA SER A 246 -17.63 -22.85 6.89
C SER A 246 -17.63 -21.31 6.80
N SER A 247 -16.97 -20.58 7.72
CA SER A 247 -16.98 -19.10 7.73
C SER A 247 -15.98 -18.47 6.75
N LEU A 248 -14.82 -19.10 6.59
CA LEU A 248 -13.90 -18.77 5.50
C LEU A 248 -14.34 -19.58 4.26
N SER A 249 -14.50 -18.87 3.14
CA SER A 249 -14.83 -19.43 1.83
C SER A 249 -14.10 -20.75 1.55
N PRO A 250 -14.64 -21.65 0.69
CA PRO A 250 -13.93 -22.83 0.19
C PRO A 250 -12.63 -22.49 -0.57
N LEU A 251 -12.35 -21.21 -0.77
CA LEU A 251 -11.17 -20.65 -1.43
C LEU A 251 -9.86 -20.85 -0.64
N PHE A 252 -9.92 -21.03 0.69
CA PHE A 252 -8.72 -21.21 1.51
C PHE A 252 -8.45 -22.67 1.85
N SER A 253 -7.23 -23.11 1.53
CA SER A 253 -6.65 -24.37 2.03
C SER A 253 -6.47 -24.37 3.55
N PRO A 254 -6.35 -25.55 4.21
CA PRO A 254 -6.09 -25.64 5.64
C PRO A 254 -4.85 -24.84 6.09
N LEU A 255 -3.79 -24.81 5.29
CA LEU A 255 -2.58 -24.04 5.58
C LEU A 255 -2.85 -22.52 5.56
N GLN A 256 -3.63 -22.03 4.60
CA GLN A 256 -3.96 -20.60 4.53
C GLN A 256 -4.84 -20.19 5.71
N ARG A 257 -5.73 -21.07 6.19
CA ARG A 257 -6.53 -20.85 7.38
C ARG A 257 -5.68 -20.69 8.65
N GLU A 258 -4.65 -21.54 8.81
CA GLU A 258 -3.70 -21.40 9.92
C GLU A 258 -2.94 -20.07 9.85
N ARG A 259 -2.54 -19.65 8.64
CA ARG A 259 -1.85 -18.38 8.42
C ARG A 259 -2.75 -17.18 8.71
N VAL A 260 -4.02 -17.22 8.31
CA VAL A 260 -5.03 -16.20 8.66
C VAL A 260 -5.17 -16.06 10.18
N LYS A 261 -5.24 -17.18 10.91
CA LYS A 261 -5.28 -17.16 12.38
C LYS A 261 -4.04 -16.50 12.99
N ARG A 262 -2.85 -16.83 12.50
CA ARG A 262 -1.59 -16.22 12.94
C ARG A 262 -1.59 -14.70 12.74
N ILE A 263 -2.07 -14.22 11.59
CA ILE A 263 -2.22 -12.77 11.33
C ILE A 263 -3.17 -12.14 12.36
N GLY A 264 -4.28 -12.80 12.68
CA GLY A 264 -5.22 -12.36 13.71
C GLY A 264 -4.53 -12.14 15.06
N GLU A 265 -3.76 -13.13 15.54
CA GLU A 265 -3.00 -13.03 16.79
C GLU A 265 -2.01 -11.84 16.77
N MET A 266 -1.37 -11.58 15.63
CA MET A 266 -0.44 -10.44 15.45
C MET A 266 -1.14 -9.08 15.42
N ILE A 267 -2.39 -9.03 14.95
CA ILE A 267 -3.21 -7.81 15.00
C ILE A 267 -3.49 -7.46 16.46
N GLU A 268 -3.83 -8.45 17.28
CA GLU A 268 -4.17 -8.25 18.69
C GLU A 268 -2.98 -7.93 19.58
N SER A 269 -1.87 -8.66 19.42
CA SER A 269 -0.67 -8.46 20.24
C SER A 269 -0.06 -7.06 20.04
N GLY A 270 -0.36 -6.39 18.93
CA GLY A 270 0.01 -5.00 18.69
C GLY A 270 -1.06 -3.97 19.07
N GLY A 271 -2.25 -4.40 19.50
CA GLY A 271 -3.42 -3.55 19.78
C GLY A 271 -3.62 -3.18 21.25
N SER A 272 -2.84 -3.73 22.19
CA SER A 272 -2.98 -3.50 23.63
C SER A 272 -2.65 -2.07 24.10
N GLY A 273 -2.40 -1.13 23.20
CA GLY A 273 -2.22 0.29 23.50
C GLY A 273 -3.44 1.18 23.25
N LEU A 274 -4.53 0.68 22.64
CA LEU A 274 -5.67 1.54 22.25
C LEU A 274 -6.77 1.70 23.30
N CYS A 275 -6.54 1.29 24.56
CA CYS A 275 -7.52 1.51 25.63
C CYS A 275 -6.86 1.75 27.01
N SER A 276 -6.31 2.95 27.23
CA SER A 276 -6.23 3.55 28.57
C SER A 276 -5.98 5.06 28.46
N GLN A 277 -6.68 5.84 29.28
CA GLN A 277 -6.72 7.30 29.27
C GLN A 277 -5.38 7.97 29.68
N THR A 278 -4.95 8.97 28.88
CA THR A 278 -4.07 10.16 29.15
C THR A 278 -2.60 10.00 29.61
N PRO A 279 -1.72 11.04 29.50
CA PRO A 279 -1.78 12.31 28.74
C PRO A 279 -0.55 12.61 27.82
N SER A 280 -0.78 13.48 26.83
CA SER A 280 0.14 14.37 26.08
C SER A 280 1.59 13.95 25.78
N GLY A 281 1.91 13.81 24.48
CA GLY A 281 3.22 14.28 23.99
C GLY A 281 4.04 13.43 23.04
N VAL A 282 3.51 12.49 22.26
CA VAL A 282 4.21 11.96 21.05
C VAL A 282 3.14 11.58 20.01
N LEU A 283 3.24 12.16 18.80
CA LEU A 283 2.25 12.06 17.72
C LEU A 283 1.85 10.62 17.36
N GLU A 284 0.58 10.29 17.57
CA GLU A 284 -0.10 9.22 16.82
C GLU A 284 -0.22 9.63 15.35
N VAL A 285 0.05 8.68 14.46
CA VAL A 285 -0.04 8.85 13.00
C VAL A 285 -1.49 9.15 12.61
N SER A 286 -1.71 10.28 11.95
CA SER A 286 -3.02 10.74 11.48
C SER A 286 -3.61 9.78 10.43
N THR A 287 -4.52 8.89 10.84
CA THR A 287 -5.20 7.91 9.97
C THR A 287 -6.22 8.53 8.99
N SER A 288 -6.02 9.77 8.51
CA SER A 288 -7.01 10.50 7.72
C SER A 288 -7.23 9.84 6.34
N CYS A 289 -6.17 9.39 5.66
CA CYS A 289 -6.27 8.66 4.38
C CYS A 289 -7.03 7.33 4.47
N PHE A 290 -7.09 6.73 5.66
CA PHE A 290 -7.78 5.45 5.89
C PHE A 290 -9.17 5.63 6.49
N SER A 291 -9.68 6.87 6.52
CA SER A 291 -11.00 7.20 7.05
C SER A 291 -11.94 7.62 5.92
N PHE A 292 -13.12 7.00 5.83
CA PHE A 292 -14.19 7.49 4.97
C PHE A 292 -14.76 8.79 5.53
N LYS A 293 -14.82 9.86 4.70
CA LYS A 293 -15.57 11.07 5.04
C LYS A 293 -17.06 10.74 4.96
N THR A 294 -17.75 10.73 6.10
CA THR A 294 -19.21 10.74 6.13
C THR A 294 -19.67 12.13 5.69
N HIS A 295 -20.02 12.31 4.42
CA HIS A 295 -20.79 13.49 4.04
C HIS A 295 -22.19 13.35 4.64
N GLY A 296 -22.42 14.04 5.76
CA GLY A 296 -23.74 14.18 6.35
C GLY A 296 -24.61 14.99 5.42
N SER A 297 -25.63 14.36 4.85
CA SER A 297 -26.73 15.02 4.16
C SER A 297 -27.55 15.81 5.17
N SER A 298 -27.17 17.05 5.47
CA SER A 298 -28.06 18.01 6.11
C SER A 298 -29.13 18.43 5.08
N SER A 299 -30.24 17.68 5.06
CA SER A 299 -31.48 18.12 4.43
C SER A 299 -32.05 19.29 5.22
N SER A 300 -31.79 20.51 4.77
CA SER A 300 -32.53 21.69 5.22
C SER A 300 -33.94 21.61 4.65
N HIS A 301 -34.90 21.21 5.50
CA HIS A 301 -36.31 21.52 5.27
C HIS A 301 -36.46 23.05 5.25
N ILE A 302 -36.83 23.57 4.08
CA ILE A 302 -37.35 24.93 3.94
C ILE A 302 -38.87 24.79 4.11
N ASP A 303 -39.37 25.17 5.29
CA ASP A 303 -40.79 25.43 5.48
C ASP A 303 -41.14 26.75 4.77
N LEU A 304 -41.99 26.66 3.75
CA LEU A 304 -42.69 27.82 3.19
C LEU A 304 -43.97 28.01 4.00
N SER A 305 -44.06 29.13 4.70
CA SER A 305 -45.30 29.75 5.19
C SER A 305 -45.38 31.16 4.63
#